data_AF-A0AAU8D6M8-F1
#
_entry.id   AF-A0AAU8D6M8-F1
#
_cell.length_a   1.000
_cell.length_b   1.000
_cell.length_c   1.000
_cell.angle_alpha   90.00
_cell.angle_beta   90.00
_cell.angle_gamma   90.00
#
_symmetry.space_group_name_H-M   'P 1'
#
loop_
_entity.id
_entity.type
_entity.pdbx_description
1 polymer ?
#
loop_
_entity_poly.entity_id
_entity_poly.type
_entity_poly.pdbx_seq_one_letter_code
_entity_poly.pdbx_strand_id
1 'polypeptide(L)'
;MAKRTANPQETAILPAPTWMNMVQKREFSALVAPEIGWKGYCTEVELEELGDYVDHRSRLAGLRKLMRSALRKRDAALAVSLNGQINATVDKAHRLAGNLSLHDREKAAMESIT
;
A
#
# COMPACT_ATOMS: atom_id res chain seq x y z
N MET A 1 7.69 3.24 46.00
CA MET A 1 8.25 3.12 44.64
C MET A 1 7.11 3.28 43.64
N ALA A 2 7.02 4.43 42.97
CA ALA A 2 5.95 4.69 42.02
C ALA A 2 6.22 3.91 40.71
N LYS A 3 5.29 3.02 40.33
CA LYS A 3 5.28 2.38 39.01
C LYS A 3 5.16 3.48 37.97
N ARG A 4 6.23 3.71 37.20
CA ARG A 4 6.18 4.47 35.95
C ARG A 4 5.17 3.76 35.05
N THR A 5 3.97 4.32 34.93
CA THR A 5 3.07 4.01 33.82
C THR A 5 3.84 4.35 32.55
N ALA A 6 4.16 3.34 31.73
CA ALA A 6 4.68 3.59 30.40
C ALA A 6 3.66 4.48 29.70
N ASN A 7 4.04 5.73 29.42
CA ASN A 7 3.25 6.55 28.50
C ASN A 7 3.09 5.71 27.23
N PRO A 8 1.89 5.63 26.64
CA PRO A 8 1.77 5.13 25.28
C PRO A 8 2.78 5.96 24.49
N GLN A 9 3.82 5.33 23.95
CA GLN A 9 4.68 6.03 23.02
C GLN A 9 3.71 6.61 21.99
N GLU A 10 3.68 7.94 21.84
CA GLU A 10 3.21 8.55 20.61
C GLU A 10 3.97 7.80 19.52
N THR A 11 3.34 6.80 18.92
CA THR A 11 3.84 6.19 17.71
C THR A 11 3.86 7.36 16.76
N ALA A 12 5.04 7.93 16.55
CA ALA A 12 5.24 9.02 15.61
C ALA A 12 4.68 8.48 14.30
N ILE A 13 3.46 8.90 13.95
CA ILE A 13 2.82 8.48 12.72
C ILE A 13 3.71 9.10 11.66
N LEU A 14 4.55 8.26 11.06
CA LEU A 14 5.52 8.71 10.09
C LEU A 14 4.75 9.46 9.00
N PRO A 15 5.11 10.72 8.71
CA PRO A 15 4.29 11.57 7.88
C PRO A 15 4.22 10.98 6.48
N ALA A 16 3.00 10.77 5.99
CA ALA A 16 2.81 10.28 4.64
C ALA A 16 3.41 11.25 3.62
N PRO A 17 3.96 10.77 2.49
CA PRO A 17 4.56 11.62 1.47
C PRO A 17 3.63 12.74 0.99
N THR A 18 4.21 13.91 0.71
CA THR A 18 3.46 15.14 0.38
C THR A 18 2.72 15.05 -0.95
N TRP A 19 3.21 14.24 -1.88
CA TRP A 19 2.62 14.00 -3.20
C TRP A 19 1.38 13.12 -3.17
N MET A 20 1.08 12.44 -2.05
CA MET A 20 -0.09 11.59 -1.91
C MET A 20 -1.38 12.40 -1.70
N ASN A 21 -2.46 11.95 -2.34
CA ASN A 21 -3.81 12.45 -2.05
C ASN A 21 -4.34 11.88 -0.71
N MET A 22 -5.47 12.39 -0.22
CA MET A 22 -6.02 11.99 1.09
C MET A 22 -6.34 10.49 1.19
N VAL A 23 -6.84 9.88 0.11
CA VAL A 23 -7.15 8.44 0.08
C VAL A 23 -5.88 7.62 0.16
N GLN A 24 -4.86 7.99 -0.62
CA GLN A 24 -3.54 7.36 -0.59
C GLN A 24 -2.89 7.48 0.79
N LYS A 25 -2.97 8.66 1.43
CA LYS A 25 -2.45 8.87 2.79
C LYS A 25 -3.11 7.93 3.81
N ARG A 26 -4.42 7.72 3.69
CA ARG A 26 -5.14 6.79 4.57
C ARG A 26 -4.69 5.34 4.38
N GLU A 27 -4.53 4.90 3.12
CA GLU A 27 -4.04 3.54 2.80
C GLU A 27 -2.58 3.36 3.27
N PHE A 28 -1.74 4.37 3.05
CA PHE A 28 -0.35 4.39 3.52
C PHE A 28 -0.27 4.26 5.05
N SER A 29 -1.00 5.09 5.80
CA SER A 29 -1.03 5.01 7.26
C SER A 29 -1.56 3.66 7.77
N ALA A 30 -2.51 3.04 7.06
CA ALA A 30 -3.02 1.72 7.41
C ALA A 30 -1.98 0.60 7.19
N LEU A 31 -1.02 0.78 6.29
CA LEU A 31 0.09 -0.16 6.07
C LEU A 31 1.27 0.10 7.03
N VAL A 32 1.55 1.36 7.34
CA VAL A 32 2.64 1.74 8.25
C VAL A 32 2.32 1.40 9.71
N ALA A 33 1.06 1.54 10.14
CA ALA A 33 0.69 1.30 11.55
C ALA A 33 0.97 -0.15 12.03
N PRO A 34 0.62 -1.21 11.28
CA PRO A 34 1.03 -2.57 11.60
C PRO A 34 2.55 -2.76 11.57
N GLU A 35 3.23 -2.11 10.63
CA GLU A 35 4.69 -2.22 10.48
C GLU A 35 5.43 -1.70 11.71
N ILE A 36 5.07 -0.50 12.16
CA ILE A 36 5.59 0.08 13.39
C ILE A 36 5.14 -0.76 14.61
N GLY A 37 3.90 -1.25 14.61
CA GLY A 37 3.37 -2.09 15.68
C GLY A 37 4.15 -3.39 15.87
N TRP A 38 4.68 -3.98 14.79
CA TRP A 38 5.40 -5.25 14.84
C TRP A 38 6.92 -5.06 15.03
N LYS A 39 7.53 -4.15 14.27
CA LYS A 39 8.98 -3.95 14.21
C LYS A 39 9.48 -2.88 15.18
N GLY A 40 8.59 -2.00 15.65
CA GLY A 40 8.92 -0.83 16.47
C GLY A 40 9.51 0.35 15.68
N TYR A 41 9.85 0.15 14.41
CA TYR A 41 10.38 1.18 13.51
C TYR A 41 10.10 0.81 12.05
N CYS A 42 10.16 1.79 11.15
CA CYS A 42 10.10 1.61 9.70
C CYS A 42 11.23 2.44 9.08
N THR A 43 12.04 1.83 8.21
CA THR A 43 13.17 2.51 7.57
C THR A 43 12.67 3.45 6.45
N GLU A 44 13.47 4.44 6.08
CA GLU A 44 13.12 5.35 4.98
C GLU A 44 12.87 4.58 3.66
N VAL A 45 13.67 3.56 3.38
CA VAL A 45 13.50 2.69 2.20
C VAL A 45 12.15 1.97 2.23
N GLU A 46 11.75 1.41 3.38
CA GLU A 46 10.45 0.75 3.52
C GLU A 46 9.28 1.74 3.36
N LEU A 47 9.43 2.97 3.85
CA LEU A 47 8.42 4.03 3.68
C LEU A 47 8.29 4.45 2.21
N GLU A 48 9.41 4.56 1.48
CA GLU A 48 9.40 4.83 0.05
C GLU A 48 8.73 3.70 -0.74
N GLU A 49 9.12 2.45 -0.48
CA GLU A 49 8.52 1.27 -1.12
C GLU A 49 7.03 1.14 -0.82
N LEU A 50 6.61 1.41 0.43
CA LEU A 50 5.19 1.48 0.81
C LEU A 50 4.47 2.60 0.07
N GLY A 51 5.13 3.74 -0.14
CA GLY A 51 4.60 4.84 -0.92
C GLY A 51 4.35 4.45 -2.37
N ASP A 52 5.36 3.89 -3.03
CA ASP A 52 5.29 3.42 -4.41
C ASP A 52 4.24 2.32 -4.58
N TYR A 53 4.11 1.42 -3.60
CA TYR A 53 3.09 0.39 -3.60
C TYR A 53 1.68 0.98 -3.58
N VAL A 54 1.42 1.97 -2.70
CA VAL A 54 0.13 2.67 -2.63
C VAL A 54 -0.18 3.43 -3.92
N ASP A 55 0.82 4.07 -4.52
CA ASP A 55 0.65 4.73 -5.82
C ASP A 55 0.29 3.74 -6.93
N HIS A 56 1.01 2.62 -7.03
CA HIS A 56 0.73 1.58 -8.01
C HIS A 56 -0.65 0.95 -7.82
N ARG A 57 -1.10 0.73 -6.58
CA ARG A 57 -2.48 0.26 -6.31
C ARG A 57 -3.54 1.28 -6.74
N SER A 58 -3.31 2.56 -6.45
CA SER A 58 -4.21 3.64 -6.87
C SER A 58 -4.29 3.74 -8.40
N ARG A 59 -3.14 3.62 -9.08
CA ARG A 59 -3.05 3.59 -10.54
C ARG A 59 -3.80 2.40 -11.14
N LEU A 60 -3.70 1.20 -10.54
CA LEU A 60 -4.44 0.02 -10.98
C LEU A 60 -5.95 0.24 -10.93
N ALA A 61 -6.46 0.87 -9.88
CA ALA A 61 -7.89 1.18 -9.77
C ALA A 61 -8.34 2.12 -10.92
N GLY A 62 -7.52 3.13 -11.24
CA GLY A 62 -7.74 4.04 -12.37
C GLY A 62 -7.72 3.33 -13.73
N LEU A 63 -6.70 2.52 -13.99
CA LEU A 63 -6.56 1.75 -15.23
C LEU A 63 -7.72 0.78 -15.43
N ARG A 64 -8.16 0.07 -14.37
CA ARG A 64 -9.33 -0.82 -14.41
C ARG A 64 -10.62 -0.06 -14.71
N LYS A 65 -10.78 1.17 -14.21
CA LYS A 65 -11.93 2.05 -14.53
C LYS A 65 -11.91 2.47 -16.01
N LEU A 66 -10.75 2.85 -16.53
CA LEU A 66 -10.57 3.17 -17.95
C LEU A 66 -10.84 1.97 -18.83
N MET A 67 -10.39 0.77 -18.44
CA MET A 67 -10.61 -0.47 -19.16
C MET A 67 -12.11 -0.77 -19.29
N ARG A 68 -12.88 -0.68 -18.19
CA ARG A 68 -14.33 -0.80 -18.23
C ARG A 68 -15.00 0.25 -19.12
N SER A 69 -14.46 1.46 -19.18
CA SER A 69 -14.95 2.50 -20.09
C SER A 69 -14.65 2.18 -21.56
N ALA A 70 -13.45 1.70 -21.88
CA ALA A 70 -13.04 1.32 -23.23
C ALA A 70 -13.91 0.17 -23.76
N LEU A 71 -14.13 -0.86 -22.93
CA LEU A 71 -14.99 -1.99 -23.27
C LEU A 71 -16.44 -1.56 -23.55
N ARG A 72 -17.01 -0.65 -22.72
CA ARG A 72 -18.36 -0.10 -22.96
C ARG A 72 -18.45 0.68 -24.27
N LYS A 73 -17.38 1.39 -24.64
CA LYS A 73 -17.27 2.14 -25.90
C LYS A 73 -16.87 1.27 -27.09
N ARG A 74 -16.62 -0.03 -26.88
CA ARG A 74 -16.11 -0.98 -27.89
C ARG A 74 -14.80 -0.54 -28.54
N ASP A 75 -13.96 0.19 -27.80
CA ASP A 75 -12.64 0.61 -28.24
C ASP A 75 -11.62 -0.51 -27.95
N ALA A 76 -11.44 -1.40 -28.93
CA ALA A 76 -10.57 -2.56 -28.80
C ALA A 76 -9.08 -2.19 -28.69
N ALA A 77 -8.64 -1.17 -29.42
CA ALA A 77 -7.24 -0.73 -29.40
C ALA A 77 -6.86 -0.18 -28.02
N LEU A 78 -7.72 0.68 -27.44
CA LEU A 78 -7.51 1.19 -26.10
C LEU A 78 -7.59 0.07 -25.05
N ALA A 79 -8.52 -0.88 -25.20
CA ALA A 79 -8.65 -2.00 -24.27
C ALA A 79 -7.38 -2.88 -24.23
N VAL A 80 -6.78 -3.18 -25.39
CA VAL A 80 -5.52 -3.96 -25.47
C VAL A 80 -4.37 -3.19 -24.81
N SER A 81 -4.24 -1.90 -25.11
CA SER A 81 -3.21 -1.04 -24.49
C SER A 81 -3.35 -0.97 -22.97
N LEU A 82 -4.57 -0.76 -22.47
CA LEU A 82 -4.86 -0.73 -21.04
C LEU A 82 -4.58 -2.07 -20.36
N ASN A 83 -4.86 -3.19 -21.02
CA ASN A 83 -4.57 -4.51 -20.48
C ASN A 83 -3.06 -4.71 -20.26
N GLY A 84 -2.22 -4.29 -21.22
CA GLY A 84 -0.76 -4.32 -21.06
C GLY A 84 -0.28 -3.45 -19.90
N GLN A 85 -0.83 -2.24 -19.76
CA GLN A 85 -0.50 -1.35 -18.64
C GLN A 85 -0.96 -1.90 -17.28
N ILE A 86 -2.13 -2.54 -17.23
CA ILE A 86 -2.62 -3.19 -16.02
C ILE A 86 -1.66 -4.29 -15.60
N ASN A 87 -1.29 -5.19 -16.50
CA ASN A 87 -0.38 -6.30 -16.19
C ASN A 87 0.98 -5.78 -15.69
N ALA A 88 1.58 -4.82 -16.39
CA ALA A 88 2.86 -4.24 -15.97
C ALA A 88 2.78 -3.56 -14.59
N THR A 89 1.65 -2.92 -14.28
CA THR A 89 1.44 -2.29 -12.97
C THR A 89 1.18 -3.33 -11.87
N VAL A 90 0.46 -4.41 -12.17
CA VAL A 90 0.27 -5.56 -11.26
C VAL A 90 1.61 -6.20 -10.92
N ASP A 91 2.45 -6.47 -11.91
CA ASP A 91 3.77 -7.09 -11.69
C ASP A 91 4.66 -6.23 -10.79
N LYS A 92 4.63 -4.91 -10.97
CA LYS A 92 5.35 -3.96 -10.10
C LYS A 92 4.79 -3.98 -8.68
N ALA A 93 3.46 -3.92 -8.52
CA ALA A 93 2.83 -3.96 -7.20
C ALA A 93 3.13 -5.28 -6.47
N HIS A 94 3.12 -6.42 -7.16
CA HIS A 94 3.47 -7.71 -6.56
C HIS A 94 4.94 -7.79 -6.14
N ARG A 95 5.87 -7.24 -6.94
CA ARG A 95 7.28 -7.18 -6.55
C ARG A 95 7.48 -6.34 -5.29
N LEU A 96 6.86 -5.15 -5.21
CA LEU A 96 6.92 -4.32 -4.02
C LEU A 96 6.30 -4.99 -2.80
N ALA A 97 5.14 -5.64 -2.96
CA ALA A 97 4.51 -6.40 -1.87
C ALA A 97 5.40 -7.57 -1.38
N GLY A 98 6.15 -8.19 -2.29
CA GLY A 98 7.13 -9.23 -1.96
C GLY A 98 8.34 -8.70 -1.21
N ASN A 99 8.93 -7.58 -1.65
CA ASN A 99 10.03 -6.91 -0.96
C ASN A 99 9.66 -6.52 0.47
N LEU A 100 8.44 -6.03 0.64
CA LEU A 100 7.87 -5.63 1.92
C LEU A 100 7.32 -6.82 2.74
N SER A 101 7.40 -8.05 2.24
CA SER A 101 6.84 -9.26 2.87
C SER A 101 5.39 -9.08 3.36
N LEU A 102 4.58 -8.28 2.66
CA LEU A 102 3.24 -7.89 3.14
C LEU A 102 2.32 -9.10 3.31
N HIS A 103 2.45 -10.11 2.46
CA HIS A 103 1.64 -11.32 2.52
C HIS A 103 1.92 -12.17 3.77
N ASP A 104 3.19 -12.31 4.16
CA ASP A 104 3.55 -13.06 5.37
C ASP A 104 3.08 -12.33 6.62
N ARG A 105 3.11 -10.99 6.59
CA ARG A 105 2.64 -10.12 7.67
C ARG A 105 1.11 -10.11 7.80
N GLU A 106 0.37 -10.04 6.69
CA GLU A 106 -1.09 -10.17 6.70
C GLU A 106 -1.52 -11.53 7.28
N LYS A 107 -0.83 -12.62 6.89
CA LYS A 107 -1.10 -13.96 7.41
C LYS A 107 -0.83 -14.06 8.92
N ALA A 108 0.33 -13.56 9.38
CA ALA A 108 0.68 -13.56 10.80
C ALA A 108 -0.29 -12.71 11.65
N ALA A 109 -0.73 -11.56 11.13
CA ALA A 109 -1.73 -10.72 11.79
C ALA A 109 -3.08 -11.45 11.93
N MET A 110 -3.53 -12.15 10.89
CA MET A 110 -4.77 -12.96 10.94
C MET A 110 -4.67 -14.12 11.95
N GLU A 111 -3.52 -14.80 12.01
CA GLU A 111 -3.30 -15.92 12.94
C GLU A 111 -3.23 -15.46 14.41
N SER A 112 -2.74 -14.26 14.69
CA SER A 112 -2.63 -13.71 16.06
C SER A 112 -3.95 -13.32 16.74
N ILE A 113 -5.06 -13.30 15.98
CA ILE A 113 -6.40 -12.91 16.45
C ILE A 113 -7.25 -14.15 16.82
N THR A 114 -6.72 -15.36 16.61
CA THR A 114 -7.40 -16.65 16.89
C THR A 114 -6.88 -17.28 18.17
#